data_AF-A0A966MKR5-F1
#
_entry.id   AF-A0A966MKR5-F1
#
_cell.length_a   1.000
_cell.length_b   1.000
_cell.length_c   1.000
_cell.angle_alpha   90.00
_cell.angle_beta   90.00
_cell.angle_gamma   90.00
#
_symmetry.space_group_name_H-M   'P 1'
#
loop_
_entity.id
_entity.type
_entity.pdbx_description
1 polymer ?
#
loop_
_entity_poly.entity_id
_entity_poly.type
_entity_poly.pdbx_seq_one_letter_code
_entity_poly.pdbx_strand_id
1 'polypeptide(L)'
;MTPAMEHLLEYGSIDELTEVWLNPARAYCRRVLQLTVAGDDPPLDDVEPMAVDALRRTKAQQRMVQRTLEGHRDPSRERALAVASGDLPVAALGTTWYDVLRQDAAPMLSRATRVIARDGELLIPGITDAHALLDLLVQGVRAARSAPLPYFLEAAYAYRQQVRKDRDGAMEAAHRAYHREPNDFDSGGDRANGYVNLLWRGRDPIAEYPHRFAALADGFWARFDEVTAS
;
A
#
# COMPACT_ATOMS: atom_id res chain seq x y z
N MET A 1 22.33 -10.76 26.48
CA MET A 1 21.46 -11.10 25.35
C MET A 1 20.07 -11.25 25.93
N THR A 2 19.17 -10.30 25.65
CA THR A 2 17.87 -10.17 26.35
C THR A 2 16.82 -11.11 25.76
N PRO A 3 15.88 -11.62 26.58
CA PRO A 3 14.81 -12.53 26.15
C PRO A 3 13.87 -11.92 25.09
N ALA A 4 13.91 -10.59 24.88
CA ALA A 4 13.21 -9.91 23.80
C ALA A 4 13.74 -10.27 22.39
N MET A 5 15.04 -10.63 22.25
CA MET A 5 15.62 -11.02 20.97
C MET A 5 15.34 -12.46 20.58
N GLU A 6 15.06 -13.34 21.55
CA GLU A 6 14.79 -14.76 21.30
C GLU A 6 13.38 -14.96 20.71
N HIS A 7 12.45 -14.07 21.08
CA HIS A 7 11.09 -14.05 20.53
C HIS A 7 11.00 -13.61 19.06
N LEU A 8 11.94 -12.82 18.55
CA LEU A 8 11.94 -12.35 17.14
C LEU A 8 12.12 -13.48 16.11
N LEU A 9 12.51 -14.69 16.53
CA LEU A 9 12.58 -15.87 15.66
C LEU A 9 11.23 -16.62 15.54
N GLU A 10 10.25 -16.30 16.38
CA GLU A 10 8.87 -16.83 16.35
C GLU A 10 7.85 -15.84 15.74
N TYR A 11 8.22 -14.57 15.62
CA TYR A 11 7.39 -13.51 15.07
C TYR A 11 7.76 -13.26 13.60
N GLY A 12 6.73 -13.18 12.76
CA GLY A 12 6.80 -13.13 11.30
C GLY A 12 7.87 -12.23 10.68
N SER A 13 8.25 -12.55 9.45
CA SER A 13 9.10 -11.68 8.63
C SER A 13 8.48 -10.29 8.47
N ILE A 14 9.30 -9.30 8.09
CA ILE A 14 8.82 -7.96 7.72
C ILE A 14 7.74 -8.01 6.62
N ASP A 15 7.81 -9.02 5.75
CA ASP A 15 6.80 -9.27 4.73
C ASP A 15 5.45 -9.66 5.34
N GLU A 16 5.44 -10.39 6.45
CA GLU A 16 4.20 -10.73 7.16
C GLU A 16 3.57 -9.49 7.79
N LEU A 17 4.38 -8.64 8.44
CA LEU A 17 3.89 -7.36 8.96
C LEU A 17 3.29 -6.52 7.82
N THR A 18 3.99 -6.44 6.68
CA THR A 18 3.53 -5.68 5.52
C THR A 18 2.22 -6.25 4.96
N GLU A 19 2.14 -7.56 4.75
CA GLU A 19 0.95 -8.19 4.17
C GLU A 19 -0.27 -8.05 5.08
N VAL A 20 -0.12 -8.27 6.39
CA VAL A 20 -1.22 -8.16 7.34
C VAL A 20 -1.76 -6.73 7.40
N TRP A 21 -0.90 -5.72 7.44
CA TRP A 21 -1.36 -4.33 7.55
C TRP A 21 -1.82 -3.74 6.21
N LEU A 22 -1.38 -4.29 5.08
CA LEU A 22 -1.89 -3.91 3.77
C LEU A 22 -3.26 -4.53 3.50
N ASN A 23 -3.47 -5.80 3.86
CA ASN A 23 -4.75 -6.49 3.69
C ASN A 23 -4.90 -7.60 4.74
N PRO A 24 -5.44 -7.29 5.94
CA PRO A 24 -5.59 -8.28 7.01
C PRO A 24 -6.53 -9.42 6.62
N ALA A 25 -7.54 -9.13 5.81
CA ALA A 25 -8.49 -10.12 5.32
C ALA A 25 -7.81 -11.17 4.43
N ARG A 26 -6.94 -10.72 3.50
CA ARG A 26 -6.13 -11.60 2.66
C ARG A 26 -5.19 -12.46 3.50
N ALA A 27 -4.50 -11.84 4.47
CA ALA A 27 -3.58 -12.57 5.34
C ALA A 27 -4.31 -13.65 6.16
N TYR A 28 -5.47 -13.34 6.74
CA TYR A 28 -6.31 -14.30 7.47
C TYR A 28 -6.77 -15.44 6.57
N CYS A 29 -7.31 -15.13 5.39
CA CYS A 29 -7.76 -16.13 4.43
C CYS A 29 -6.64 -17.09 4.02
N ARG A 30 -5.46 -16.57 3.65
CA ARG A 30 -4.36 -17.39 3.13
C ARG A 30 -3.65 -18.19 4.21
N ARG A 31 -3.46 -17.63 5.41
CA ARG A 31 -2.69 -18.28 6.48
C ARG A 31 -3.54 -19.10 7.44
N VAL A 32 -4.69 -18.56 7.86
CA VAL A 32 -5.56 -19.19 8.87
C VAL A 32 -6.55 -20.11 8.20
N LEU A 33 -7.28 -19.62 7.19
CA LEU A 33 -8.28 -20.43 6.48
C LEU A 33 -7.67 -21.31 5.38
N GLN A 34 -6.45 -21.02 4.95
CA GLN A 34 -5.78 -21.66 3.80
C GLN A 34 -6.60 -21.59 2.50
N LEU A 35 -7.24 -20.43 2.28
CA LEU A 35 -8.06 -20.13 1.12
C LEU A 35 -7.44 -19.02 0.26
N THR A 36 -7.58 -19.16 -1.05
CA THR A 36 -7.21 -18.15 -2.06
C THR A 36 -8.46 -17.82 -2.87
N VAL A 37 -8.69 -16.53 -3.14
CA VAL A 37 -9.81 -16.09 -3.96
C VAL A 37 -9.41 -16.15 -5.44
N ALA A 38 -10.25 -16.75 -6.28
CA ALA A 38 -10.01 -16.83 -7.73
C ALA A 38 -10.06 -15.43 -8.38
N GLY A 39 -9.15 -15.14 -9.32
CA GLY A 39 -9.01 -13.82 -9.97
C GLY A 39 -7.85 -12.97 -9.46
N ASP A 40 -6.98 -13.51 -8.59
CA ASP A 40 -5.74 -12.85 -8.13
C ASP A 40 -4.61 -12.89 -9.20
N ASP A 41 -4.80 -13.63 -10.30
CA ASP A 41 -3.87 -13.67 -11.43
C ASP A 41 -4.18 -12.53 -12.40
N PRO A 42 -3.19 -11.70 -12.79
CA PRO A 42 -3.40 -10.68 -13.80
C PRO A 42 -3.78 -11.36 -15.13
N PRO A 43 -4.78 -10.83 -15.86
CA PRO A 43 -5.12 -11.35 -17.18
C PRO A 43 -3.89 -11.31 -18.08
N LEU A 44 -3.68 -12.39 -18.85
CA LEU A 44 -2.66 -12.41 -19.88
C LEU A 44 -3.08 -11.44 -20.98
N ASP A 45 -2.16 -10.54 -21.33
CA ASP A 45 -2.37 -9.52 -22.35
C ASP A 45 -1.96 -10.14 -23.69
N ASP A 46 -2.91 -10.36 -24.60
CA ASP A 46 -2.69 -11.06 -25.88
C ASP A 46 -2.02 -10.17 -26.97
N VAL A 47 -1.72 -8.90 -26.64
CA VAL A 47 -1.23 -7.90 -27.60
C VAL A 47 0.03 -7.19 -27.07
N GLU A 48 0.97 -6.93 -27.98
CA GLU A 48 2.16 -6.14 -27.69
C GLU A 48 1.79 -4.69 -27.29
N PRO A 49 2.38 -4.12 -26.23
CA PRO A 49 1.99 -2.81 -25.70
C PRO A 49 2.18 -1.68 -26.73
N MET A 50 1.08 -1.11 -27.23
CA MET A 50 1.13 0.11 -28.05
C MET A 50 1.12 1.39 -27.21
N ALA A 51 0.78 1.27 -25.91
CA ALA A 51 0.78 2.35 -24.93
C ALA A 51 1.24 1.83 -23.56
N VAL A 52 1.85 2.71 -22.76
CA VAL A 52 2.22 2.38 -21.38
C VAL A 52 0.98 2.59 -20.50
N ASP A 53 0.31 1.50 -20.15
CA ASP A 53 -0.79 1.54 -19.17
C ASP A 53 -0.28 1.94 -17.76
N ALA A 54 -1.22 2.22 -16.85
CA ALA A 54 -0.89 2.70 -15.50
C ALA A 54 0.03 1.74 -14.73
N LEU A 55 -0.14 0.42 -14.88
CA LEU A 55 0.66 -0.58 -14.17
C LEU A 55 2.08 -0.69 -14.74
N ARG A 56 2.21 -0.66 -16.07
CA ARG A 56 3.51 -0.64 -16.77
C ARG A 56 4.27 0.65 -16.46
N ARG A 57 3.58 1.79 -16.38
CA ARG A 57 4.15 3.08 -15.98
C ARG A 57 4.76 3.00 -14.58
N THR A 58 4.01 2.48 -13.61
CA THR A 58 4.48 2.33 -12.23
C THR A 58 5.70 1.40 -12.14
N LYS A 59 5.69 0.26 -12.85
CA LYS A 59 6.83 -0.67 -12.88
C LYS A 59 8.08 -0.04 -13.50
N ALA A 60 7.94 0.73 -14.57
CA ALA A 60 9.05 1.44 -15.21
C ALA A 60 9.63 2.52 -14.28
N GLN A 61 8.78 3.32 -13.64
CA GLN A 61 9.19 4.35 -12.67
C GLN A 61 9.93 3.75 -11.46
N GLN A 62 9.42 2.66 -10.88
CA GLN A 62 10.07 1.97 -9.75
C GLN A 62 11.49 1.52 -10.11
N ARG A 63 11.69 0.93 -11.30
CA ARG A 63 13.02 0.50 -11.77
C ARG A 63 13.96 1.67 -12.01
N MET A 64 13.47 2.79 -12.55
CA MET A 64 14.28 4.00 -12.76
C MET A 64 14.73 4.64 -11.44
N VAL A 65 13.85 4.67 -10.43
CA VAL A 65 14.20 5.14 -9.07
C VAL A 65 15.23 4.21 -8.44
N GLN A 66 14.99 2.90 -8.45
CA GLN A 66 15.89 1.91 -7.86
C GLN A 66 17.31 1.98 -8.45
N ARG A 67 17.44 2.03 -9.78
CA ARG A 67 18.75 2.14 -10.45
C ARG A 67 19.46 3.46 -10.16
N THR A 68 18.68 4.54 -9.97
CA THR A 68 19.27 5.82 -9.57
C THR A 68 19.81 5.76 -8.15
N LEU A 69 19.11 5.11 -7.22
CA LEU A 69 19.56 4.91 -5.84
C LEU A 69 20.80 4.01 -5.75
N GLU A 70 20.91 3.02 -6.64
CA GLU A 70 22.06 2.11 -6.76
C GLU A 70 23.30 2.76 -7.42
N GLY A 71 23.22 4.03 -7.86
CA GLY A 71 24.36 4.83 -8.33
C GLY A 71 24.90 4.48 -9.73
N HIS A 72 24.26 3.55 -10.46
CA HIS A 72 24.70 3.11 -11.78
C HIS A 72 23.76 3.63 -12.87
N ARG A 73 23.99 4.86 -13.35
CA ARG A 73 23.24 5.40 -14.48
C ARG A 73 23.96 5.19 -15.80
N ASP A 74 23.31 4.44 -16.68
CA ASP A 74 23.49 4.55 -18.13
C ASP A 74 22.10 4.65 -18.77
N PRO A 75 21.63 5.88 -19.09
CA PRO A 75 20.30 6.11 -19.65
C PRO A 75 20.03 5.34 -20.94
N SER A 76 21.08 5.10 -21.74
CA SER A 76 20.95 4.35 -22.98
C SER A 76 20.73 2.87 -22.71
N ARG A 77 21.44 2.30 -21.73
CA ARG A 77 21.26 0.91 -21.29
C ARG A 77 19.95 0.71 -20.55
N GLU A 78 19.51 1.68 -19.74
CA GLU A 78 18.22 1.63 -19.05
C GLU A 78 17.05 1.58 -20.02
N ARG A 79 17.05 2.49 -21.01
CA ARG A 79 16.04 2.51 -22.07
C ARG A 79 16.07 1.22 -22.89
N ALA A 80 17.25 0.75 -23.28
CA ALA A 80 17.38 -0.50 -24.05
C ALA A 80 16.80 -1.70 -23.28
N LEU A 81 17.01 -1.77 -21.97
CA LEU A 81 16.43 -2.82 -21.13
C LEU A 81 14.92 -2.69 -20.99
N ALA A 82 14.39 -1.48 -20.79
CA ALA A 82 12.95 -1.23 -20.67
C ALA A 82 12.18 -1.52 -21.98
N VAL A 83 12.81 -1.28 -23.13
CA VAL A 83 12.28 -1.68 -24.44
C VAL A 83 12.36 -3.20 -24.60
N ALA A 84 13.48 -3.82 -24.25
CA ALA A 84 13.66 -5.28 -24.37
C ALA A 84 12.74 -6.08 -23.44
N SER A 85 12.33 -5.52 -22.30
CA SER A 85 11.36 -6.13 -21.38
C SER A 85 9.90 -5.81 -21.71
N GLY A 86 9.63 -5.04 -22.78
CA GLY A 86 8.28 -4.64 -23.18
C GLY A 86 7.61 -3.62 -22.26
N ASP A 87 8.37 -2.94 -21.39
CA ASP A 87 7.82 -1.88 -20.52
C ASP A 87 7.68 -0.54 -21.26
N LEU A 88 8.44 -0.35 -22.34
CA LEU A 88 8.37 0.82 -23.21
C LEU A 88 8.21 0.40 -24.68
N PRO A 89 7.47 1.19 -25.49
CA PRO A 89 7.39 0.96 -26.92
C PRO A 89 8.75 1.15 -27.60
N VAL A 90 8.96 0.48 -28.73
CA VAL A 90 10.21 0.60 -29.50
C VAL A 90 10.35 1.98 -30.16
N ALA A 91 11.58 2.30 -30.59
CA ALA A 91 11.92 3.46 -31.41
C ALA A 91 11.63 4.84 -30.76
N ALA A 92 11.27 5.84 -31.57
CA ALA A 92 11.15 7.24 -31.14
C ALA A 92 10.12 7.44 -30.02
N LEU A 93 9.01 6.68 -30.02
CA LEU A 93 7.98 6.73 -28.98
C LEU A 93 8.52 6.30 -27.61
N GLY A 94 9.32 5.23 -27.56
CA GLY A 94 9.97 4.78 -26.31
C GLY A 94 10.93 5.81 -25.75
N THR A 95 11.58 6.57 -26.62
CA THR A 95 12.50 7.65 -26.22
C THR A 95 11.74 8.78 -25.55
N THR A 96 10.67 9.26 -26.18
CA THR A 96 9.82 10.32 -25.63
C THR A 96 9.20 9.91 -24.30
N TRP A 97 8.70 8.68 -24.19
CA TRP A 97 8.16 8.16 -22.94
C TRP A 97 9.22 8.06 -21.83
N TYR A 98 10.42 7.57 -22.15
CA TYR A 98 11.51 7.50 -21.19
C TYR A 98 11.88 8.88 -20.63
N ASP A 99 11.93 9.90 -21.46
CA ASP A 99 12.25 11.27 -21.05
C ASP A 99 11.18 11.88 -20.13
N VAL A 100 9.89 11.64 -20.42
CA VAL A 100 8.77 12.04 -19.56
C VAL A 100 8.86 11.34 -18.20
N LEU A 101 9.05 10.02 -18.18
CA LEU A 101 9.17 9.26 -16.93
C LEU A 101 10.39 9.69 -16.09
N ARG A 102 11.48 10.05 -16.76
CA ARG A 102 12.68 10.58 -16.11
C ARG A 102 12.43 11.93 -15.47
N GLN A 103 11.68 12.82 -16.13
CA GLN A 103 11.31 14.13 -15.57
C GLN A 103 10.40 13.95 -14.35
N ASP A 104 9.41 13.05 -14.43
CA ASP A 104 8.53 12.73 -13.30
C ASP A 104 9.28 12.16 -12.09
N ALA A 105 10.33 11.37 -12.32
CA ALA A 105 11.12 10.72 -11.26
C ALA A 105 12.22 11.63 -10.67
N ALA A 106 12.54 12.76 -11.29
CA ALA A 106 13.63 13.64 -10.86
C ALA A 106 13.48 14.22 -9.42
N PRO A 107 12.27 14.58 -8.94
CA PRO A 107 12.07 15.03 -7.56
C PRO A 107 12.33 13.93 -6.52
N MET A 108 12.24 12.65 -6.91
CA MET A 108 12.40 11.47 -6.04
C MET A 108 13.85 11.20 -5.60
N LEU A 109 14.80 12.07 -5.98
CA LEU A 109 16.25 11.86 -5.89
C LEU A 109 16.94 12.64 -4.75
N SER A 110 16.17 13.25 -3.84
CA SER A 110 16.71 13.93 -2.64
C SER A 110 16.91 12.96 -1.47
N ARG A 111 17.98 13.15 -0.67
CA ARG A 111 18.46 12.26 0.42
C ARG A 111 17.58 12.17 1.69
N ALA A 112 16.32 12.59 1.64
CA ALA A 112 15.37 12.32 2.71
C ALA A 112 14.50 11.12 2.32
N THR A 113 14.13 10.26 3.28
CA THR A 113 13.14 9.18 3.05
C THR A 113 11.77 9.81 2.82
N ARG A 114 11.58 10.31 1.59
CA ARG A 114 10.34 10.89 1.08
C ARG A 114 9.68 9.84 0.22
N VAL A 115 8.48 9.43 0.59
CA VAL A 115 7.61 8.70 -0.33
C VAL A 115 6.93 9.75 -1.19
N ILE A 116 7.37 9.87 -2.44
CA ILE A 116 6.75 10.77 -3.42
C ILE A 116 5.70 9.97 -4.18
N ALA A 117 4.43 10.33 -4.01
CA ALA A 117 3.33 9.88 -4.85
C ALA A 117 3.04 10.94 -5.93
N ARG A 118 2.28 10.56 -6.95
CA ARG A 118 1.91 11.46 -8.06
C ARG A 118 1.24 12.77 -7.59
N ASP A 119 0.51 12.69 -6.48
CA ASP A 119 -0.35 13.78 -5.97
C ASP A 119 0.09 14.30 -4.60
N GLY A 120 1.27 13.91 -4.10
CA GLY A 120 1.75 14.38 -2.80
C GLY A 120 3.03 13.73 -2.31
N GLU A 121 3.56 14.28 -1.23
CA GLU A 121 4.75 13.77 -0.55
C GLU A 121 4.39 13.32 0.86
N LEU A 122 4.83 12.12 1.23
CA LEU A 122 4.76 11.62 2.58
C LEU A 122 6.19 11.57 3.15
N LEU A 123 6.42 12.36 4.19
CA LEU A 123 7.65 12.33 4.97
C LEU A 123 7.46 11.34 6.11
N ILE A 124 8.35 10.35 6.22
CA ILE A 124 8.44 9.51 7.42
C ILE A 124 9.39 10.22 8.39
N PRO A 125 8.91 10.71 9.54
CA PRO A 125 9.74 11.44 10.50
C PRO A 125 10.70 10.47 11.21
N GLY A 126 11.66 11.02 11.95
CA GLY A 126 12.29 10.25 13.01
C GLY A 126 11.23 9.83 14.03
N ILE A 127 10.99 8.53 14.18
CA ILE A 127 10.01 8.00 15.13
C ILE A 127 10.67 7.93 16.51
N THR A 128 10.14 8.72 17.46
CA THR A 128 10.68 8.82 18.82
C THR A 128 10.52 7.53 19.62
N ASP A 129 9.46 6.75 19.33
CA ASP A 129 9.16 5.48 19.99
C ASP A 129 8.83 4.39 18.96
N ALA A 130 9.87 3.91 18.28
CA ALA A 130 9.76 2.88 17.25
C ALA A 130 9.33 1.52 17.83
N HIS A 131 9.64 1.24 19.10
CA HIS A 131 9.26 -0.01 19.75
C HIS A 131 7.75 -0.08 19.99
N ALA A 132 7.12 1.00 20.47
CA ALA A 132 5.66 1.01 20.65
C ALA A 132 4.91 0.83 19.33
N LEU A 133 5.41 1.43 18.23
CA LEU A 133 4.82 1.21 16.91
C LEU A 133 5.00 -0.24 16.44
N LEU A 134 6.21 -0.79 16.60
CA LEU A 134 6.47 -2.18 16.24
C LEU A 134 5.60 -3.14 17.06
N ASP A 135 5.43 -2.88 18.35
CA ASP A 135 4.55 -3.66 19.23
C ASP A 135 3.10 -3.63 18.75
N LEU A 136 2.60 -2.47 18.34
CA LEU A 136 1.27 -2.36 17.72
C LEU A 136 1.17 -3.22 16.46
N LEU A 137 2.16 -3.11 15.56
CA LEU A 137 2.16 -3.87 14.31
C LEU A 137 2.18 -5.38 14.58
N VAL A 138 3.00 -5.83 15.52
CA VAL A 138 3.11 -7.22 15.95
C VAL A 138 1.82 -7.69 16.61
N GLN A 139 1.18 -6.88 17.46
CA GLN A 139 -0.12 -7.19 18.06
C GLN A 139 -1.22 -7.33 17.00
N GLY A 140 -1.21 -6.49 15.96
CA GLY A 140 -2.11 -6.61 14.81
C GLY A 140 -1.97 -7.95 14.08
N VAL A 141 -0.73 -8.41 13.84
CA VAL A 141 -0.46 -9.74 13.27
C VAL A 141 -0.99 -10.85 14.16
N ARG A 142 -0.73 -10.80 15.46
CA ARG A 142 -1.24 -11.81 16.41
C ARG A 142 -2.77 -11.84 16.39
N ALA A 143 -3.43 -10.68 16.44
CA ALA A 143 -4.88 -10.58 16.41
C ALA A 143 -5.47 -11.13 15.10
N ALA A 144 -4.83 -10.81 13.96
CA ALA A 144 -5.19 -11.30 12.64
C ALA A 144 -4.89 -12.79 12.42
N ARG A 145 -4.25 -13.49 13.36
CA ARG A 145 -4.13 -14.96 13.33
C ARG A 145 -5.26 -15.65 14.11
N SER A 146 -5.90 -14.95 15.04
CA SER A 146 -6.97 -15.51 15.89
C SER A 146 -8.37 -15.21 15.37
N ALA A 147 -8.56 -14.08 14.68
CA ALA A 147 -9.84 -13.69 14.10
C ALA A 147 -9.63 -12.70 12.95
N PRO A 148 -10.61 -12.54 12.04
CA PRO A 148 -10.60 -11.47 11.05
C PRO A 148 -10.44 -10.10 11.72
N LEU A 149 -9.39 -9.36 11.34
CA LEU A 149 -9.14 -8.04 11.88
C LEU A 149 -10.02 -7.01 11.14
N PRO A 150 -10.88 -6.23 11.82
CA PRO A 150 -11.71 -5.20 11.19
C PRO A 150 -10.87 -3.94 10.94
N TYR A 151 -9.84 -4.06 10.10
CA TYR A 151 -8.98 -2.98 9.65
C TYR A 151 -8.95 -2.98 8.13
N PHE A 152 -9.16 -1.80 7.56
CA PHE A 152 -9.30 -1.59 6.11
C PHE A 152 -8.57 -0.30 5.76
N LEU A 153 -7.66 -0.36 4.78
CA LEU A 153 -6.66 0.68 4.62
C LEU A 153 -7.28 1.99 4.14
N GLU A 154 -8.18 1.94 3.16
CA GLU A 154 -8.81 3.14 2.62
C GLU A 154 -9.78 3.76 3.62
N ALA A 155 -10.58 2.94 4.29
CA ALA A 155 -11.48 3.39 5.34
C ALA A 155 -10.72 4.01 6.53
N ALA A 156 -9.64 3.39 6.99
CA ALA A 156 -8.81 3.91 8.08
C ALA A 156 -8.17 5.25 7.70
N TYR A 157 -7.68 5.36 6.46
CA TYR A 157 -7.15 6.62 5.95
C TYR A 157 -8.22 7.73 5.88
N ALA A 158 -9.41 7.42 5.34
CA ALA A 158 -10.52 8.37 5.24
C ALA A 158 -11.00 8.83 6.63
N TYR A 159 -11.07 7.91 7.59
CA TYR A 159 -11.35 8.19 8.99
C TYR A 159 -10.34 9.20 9.57
N ARG A 160 -9.04 8.89 9.48
CA ARG A 160 -7.98 9.73 10.06
C ARG A 160 -7.88 11.10 9.40
N GLN A 161 -8.17 11.20 8.11
CA GLN A 161 -8.24 12.50 7.43
C GLN A 161 -9.32 13.42 7.98
N GLN A 162 -10.44 12.88 8.50
CA GLN A 162 -11.45 13.70 9.18
C GLN A 162 -11.04 14.02 10.62
N VAL A 163 -10.49 13.04 11.35
CA VAL A 163 -10.00 13.25 12.72
C VAL A 163 -8.92 14.35 12.75
N ARG A 164 -7.97 14.32 11.82
CA ARG A 164 -6.92 15.34 11.70
C ARG A 164 -7.46 16.74 11.41
N LYS A 165 -8.59 16.82 10.72
CA LYS A 165 -9.26 18.09 10.40
C LYS A 165 -10.20 18.56 11.50
N ASP A 166 -10.25 17.84 12.62
CA ASP A 166 -11.18 18.06 13.73
C ASP A 166 -12.64 18.20 13.22
N ARG A 167 -13.02 17.31 12.30
CA ARG A 167 -14.36 17.28 11.71
C ARG A 167 -15.17 16.14 12.28
N ASP A 168 -16.41 16.45 12.63
CA ASP A 168 -17.43 15.44 12.85
C ASP A 168 -17.61 14.59 11.59
N GLY A 169 -18.09 13.36 11.76
CA GLY A 169 -18.38 12.48 10.64
C GLY A 169 -17.22 11.56 10.21
N ALA A 170 -16.22 11.36 11.06
CA ALA A 170 -15.05 10.53 10.74
C ALA A 170 -15.45 9.07 10.44
N MET A 171 -16.37 8.51 11.23
CA MET A 171 -16.85 7.14 11.02
C MET A 171 -17.66 7.01 9.73
N GLU A 172 -18.46 8.03 9.41
CA GLU A 172 -19.23 8.11 8.18
C GLU A 172 -18.31 8.22 6.96
N ALA A 173 -17.18 8.92 7.08
CA ALA A 173 -16.16 8.94 6.03
C ALA A 173 -15.51 7.56 5.83
N ALA A 174 -15.20 6.86 6.93
CA ALA A 174 -14.70 5.48 6.89
C ALA A 174 -15.70 4.55 6.18
N HIS A 175 -16.96 4.62 6.58
CA HIS A 175 -18.04 3.82 6.01
C HIS A 175 -18.24 4.11 4.52
N ARG A 176 -18.21 5.38 4.09
CA ARG A 176 -18.27 5.74 2.66
C ARG A 176 -17.08 5.20 1.87
N ALA A 177 -15.87 5.29 2.41
CA ALA A 177 -14.67 4.76 1.75
C ALA A 177 -14.73 3.23 1.64
N TYR A 178 -15.18 2.53 2.68
CA TYR A 178 -15.33 1.08 2.68
C TYR A 178 -16.34 0.58 1.62
N HIS A 179 -17.50 1.23 1.50
CA HIS A 179 -18.59 0.85 0.59
C HIS A 179 -18.54 1.52 -0.79
N ARG A 180 -17.45 2.22 -1.13
CA ARG A 180 -17.35 2.88 -2.43
C ARG A 180 -17.46 1.85 -3.56
N GLU A 181 -18.41 2.05 -4.47
CA GLU A 181 -18.59 1.16 -5.62
C GLU A 181 -17.46 1.36 -6.64
N PRO A 182 -16.96 0.27 -7.27
CA PRO A 182 -16.03 0.38 -8.38
C PRO A 182 -16.66 1.12 -9.56
N ASN A 183 -15.80 1.77 -10.36
CA ASN A 183 -16.18 2.40 -11.62
C ASN A 183 -15.07 2.18 -12.67
N ASP A 184 -15.25 2.71 -13.87
CA ASP A 184 -14.33 2.49 -15.00
C ASP A 184 -12.88 2.94 -14.73
N PHE A 185 -12.66 3.75 -13.69
CA PHE A 185 -11.36 4.34 -13.34
C PHE A 185 -10.89 4.00 -11.91
N ASP A 186 -11.69 3.29 -11.13
CA ASP A 186 -11.44 3.04 -9.71
C ASP A 186 -11.92 1.62 -9.34
N SER A 187 -11.07 0.86 -8.66
CA SER A 187 -11.38 -0.48 -8.16
C SER A 187 -12.43 -0.50 -7.04
N GLY A 188 -12.89 0.66 -6.59
CA GLY A 188 -13.86 0.79 -5.51
C GLY A 188 -13.19 0.84 -4.15
N GLY A 189 -14.00 0.74 -3.10
CA GLY A 189 -13.55 0.73 -1.72
C GLY A 189 -13.06 -0.63 -1.23
N ASP A 190 -12.62 -0.69 0.03
CA ASP A 190 -12.09 -1.90 0.64
C ASP A 190 -13.04 -3.12 0.51
N ARG A 191 -14.37 -2.92 0.50
CA ARG A 191 -15.37 -3.98 0.33
C ARG A 191 -15.34 -4.66 -1.04
N ALA A 192 -14.88 -3.97 -2.08
CA ALA A 192 -14.73 -4.52 -3.42
C ALA A 192 -13.59 -5.55 -3.49
N ASN A 193 -12.66 -5.54 -2.53
CA ASN A 193 -11.62 -6.54 -2.43
C ASN A 193 -12.21 -7.94 -2.16
N GLY A 194 -11.86 -8.93 -3.00
CA GLY A 194 -12.42 -10.29 -2.91
C GLY A 194 -12.22 -10.98 -1.55
N TYR A 195 -11.10 -10.73 -0.87
CA TYR A 195 -10.85 -11.32 0.46
C TYR A 195 -11.67 -10.64 1.55
N VAL A 196 -11.81 -9.31 1.50
CA VAL A 196 -12.68 -8.55 2.42
C VAL A 196 -14.12 -8.97 2.23
N ASN A 197 -14.57 -9.03 0.98
CA ASN A 197 -15.91 -9.47 0.64
C ASN A 197 -16.18 -10.89 1.15
N LEU A 198 -15.25 -11.84 0.95
CA LEU A 198 -15.35 -13.22 1.40
C LEU A 198 -15.53 -13.35 2.92
N LEU A 199 -14.75 -12.60 3.72
CA LEU A 199 -14.79 -12.72 5.18
C LEU A 199 -16.01 -12.05 5.81
N TRP A 200 -16.44 -10.92 5.25
CA TRP A 200 -17.46 -10.07 5.84
C TRP A 200 -18.77 -10.09 5.06
N ARG A 201 -19.04 -11.12 4.25
CA ARG A 201 -20.22 -11.23 3.37
C ARG A 201 -21.52 -10.79 4.05
N GLY A 202 -22.11 -9.71 3.54
CA GLY A 202 -23.39 -9.17 4.03
C GLY A 202 -23.33 -8.53 5.43
N ARG A 203 -22.13 -8.40 6.00
CA ARG A 203 -21.85 -7.78 7.28
C ARG A 203 -21.07 -6.49 7.08
N ASP A 204 -21.22 -5.58 8.04
CA ASP A 204 -20.48 -4.33 8.04
C ASP A 204 -19.53 -4.30 9.24
N PRO A 205 -18.25 -4.65 9.04
CA PRO A 205 -17.28 -4.69 10.13
C PRO A 205 -16.99 -3.32 10.74
N ILE A 206 -17.21 -2.22 10.01
CA ILE A 206 -17.03 -0.86 10.54
C ILE A 206 -18.22 -0.50 11.44
N ALA A 207 -19.44 -0.84 11.04
CA ALA A 207 -20.63 -0.59 11.85
C ALA A 207 -20.74 -1.55 13.06
N GLU A 208 -20.29 -2.80 12.91
CA GLU A 208 -20.35 -3.82 13.96
C GLU A 208 -19.22 -3.68 14.99
N TYR A 209 -18.05 -3.18 14.59
CA TYR A 209 -16.88 -3.06 15.46
C TYR A 209 -16.26 -1.64 15.44
N PRO A 210 -17.04 -0.55 15.62
CA PRO A 210 -16.58 0.82 15.39
C PRO A 210 -15.43 1.22 16.32
N HIS A 211 -15.49 0.83 17.59
CA HIS A 211 -14.42 1.13 18.56
C HIS A 211 -13.12 0.39 18.24
N ARG A 212 -13.23 -0.86 17.77
CA ARG A 212 -12.05 -1.67 17.43
C ARG A 212 -11.39 -1.17 16.15
N PHE A 213 -12.20 -0.82 15.14
CA PHE A 213 -11.71 -0.20 13.92
C PHE A 213 -11.01 1.13 14.22
N ALA A 214 -11.64 2.03 14.98
CA ALA A 214 -11.07 3.32 15.35
C ALA A 214 -9.75 3.17 16.11
N ALA A 215 -9.69 2.29 17.11
CA ALA A 215 -8.45 2.04 17.87
C ALA A 215 -7.28 1.55 16.99
N LEU A 216 -7.56 0.69 16.00
CA LEU A 216 -6.55 0.22 15.05
C LEU A 216 -6.12 1.33 14.09
N ALA A 217 -7.07 2.13 13.59
CA ALA A 217 -6.79 3.27 12.73
C ALA A 217 -5.96 4.34 13.45
N ASP A 218 -6.35 4.71 14.67
CA ASP A 218 -5.63 5.67 15.51
C ASP A 218 -4.23 5.17 15.84
N GLY A 219 -4.12 3.92 16.29
CA GLY A 219 -2.85 3.32 16.67
C GLY A 219 -1.85 3.25 15.51
N PHE A 220 -2.32 2.97 14.29
CA PHE A 220 -1.46 2.92 13.11
C PHE A 220 -1.12 4.33 12.58
N TRP A 221 -2.12 5.20 12.44
CA TRP A 221 -1.96 6.45 11.68
C TRP A 221 -1.57 7.67 12.51
N ALA A 222 -1.86 7.72 13.81
CA ALA A 222 -1.63 8.93 14.61
C ALA A 222 -0.19 9.44 14.57
N ARG A 223 0.79 8.54 14.41
CA ARG A 223 2.22 8.88 14.32
C ARG A 223 2.62 9.53 12.99
N PHE A 224 1.81 9.39 11.94
CA PHE A 224 2.01 10.10 10.67
C PHE A 224 1.34 11.48 10.65
N ASP A 225 0.35 11.70 11.52
CA ASP A 225 -0.35 12.99 11.61
C ASP A 225 0.51 14.08 12.26
N GLU A 226 1.39 13.73 13.19
CA GLU A 226 2.35 14.63 13.85
C GLU A 226 3.33 15.32 12.87
N VAL A 227 3.40 14.84 11.64
CA VAL A 227 4.46 15.16 10.66
C VAL A 227 3.92 16.01 9.52
N THR A 228 2.68 15.77 9.13
CA THR A 228 2.03 16.43 8.00
C THR A 228 1.40 17.79 8.38
N ALA A 229 1.56 18.22 9.64
CA ALA A 229 1.10 19.50 10.17
C ALA A 229 2.21 20.58 10.24
N SER A 230 3.45 20.25 9.85
CA SER A 230 4.58 21.19 9.72
C SER A 230 4.88 21.53 8.27
#